data_AF-A0A932V7B6-F1
#
_entry.id   AF-A0A932V7B6-F1
#
_cell.length_a   1.000
_cell.length_b   1.000
_cell.length_c   1.000
_cell.angle_alpha   90.00
_cell.angle_beta   90.00
_cell.angle_gamma   90.00
#
_symmetry.space_group_name_H-M   'P 1'
#
loop_
_entity.id
_entity.type
_entity.pdbx_description
1 polymer ?
#
loop_
_entity_poly.entity_id
_entity_poly.type
_entity_poly.pdbx_seq_one_letter_code
_entity_poly.pdbx_strand_id
1 'polypeptide(L)'
;MELTHSWERVFGADLTTRYEFAEVRNAAATLQGTNPEAFAHVVDVLTGFKLSLANLTDAGGSKSDIARDLDAAFRERGWREAGHKSVTRFTFTRQPYRPAGETKPVVEEVLFGSEGHKVDNVLGRVALDVEWNAKDGNLDRDMANFRALHEAAIIDVGVIITRHQERTKYAANRLAELSQRIRKDPKGQRIILLGTSTTTNLEKLLPRLERGDGGGCPVLVIAITELCYQPSFEEPELPPYGGPIEIQGAPQEPEAPETQA
;
A
#
# COMPACT_ATOMS: atom_id res chain seq x y z
N MET A 1 -11.24 12.96 -5.21
CA MET A 1 -11.89 12.29 -4.08
C MET A 1 -11.32 12.90 -2.83
N GLU A 2 -12.18 13.30 -1.90
CA GLU A 2 -11.75 13.82 -0.60
C GLU A 2 -11.29 12.66 0.28
N LEU A 3 -10.17 12.85 1.00
CA LEU A 3 -9.72 11.89 2.00
C LEU A 3 -10.70 11.91 3.18
N THR A 4 -10.98 10.73 3.74
CA THR A 4 -11.77 10.63 4.96
C THR A 4 -10.84 10.39 6.15
N HIS A 5 -11.36 10.57 7.37
CA HIS A 5 -10.56 10.53 8.61
C HIS A 5 -11.21 9.65 9.68
N SER A 6 -11.92 8.59 9.26
CA SER A 6 -12.58 7.69 10.19
C SER A 6 -11.59 6.92 11.09
N TRP A 7 -10.33 6.77 10.64
CA TRP A 7 -9.22 6.21 11.42
C TRP A 7 -8.99 6.93 12.75
N GLU A 8 -9.22 8.25 12.84
CA GLU A 8 -9.06 9.03 14.08
C GLU A 8 -9.93 8.54 15.23
N ARG A 9 -11.07 7.91 14.91
CA ARG A 9 -12.04 7.43 15.89
C ARG A 9 -11.88 5.96 16.24
N VAL A 10 -11.23 5.18 15.37
CA VAL A 10 -11.19 3.72 15.50
C VAL A 10 -9.82 3.17 15.89
N PHE A 11 -8.73 3.87 15.53
CA PHE A 11 -7.39 3.51 15.98
C PHE A 11 -7.02 4.26 17.27
N GLY A 12 -6.28 3.59 18.16
CA GLY A 12 -5.78 4.18 19.40
C GLY A 12 -4.70 5.23 19.17
N ALA A 13 -4.55 6.15 20.14
CA ALA A 13 -3.59 7.25 20.07
C ALA A 13 -2.13 6.78 19.92
N ASP A 14 -1.81 5.60 20.45
CA ASP A 14 -0.50 4.95 20.32
C ASP A 14 -0.18 4.58 18.86
N LEU A 15 -1.19 4.21 18.07
CA LEU A 15 -1.04 3.92 16.63
C LEU A 15 -1.08 5.20 15.81
N THR A 16 -2.03 6.11 16.06
CA THR A 16 -2.13 7.36 15.30
C THR A 16 -0.95 8.31 15.55
N THR A 17 -0.19 8.11 16.61
CA THR A 17 1.09 8.81 16.82
C THR A 17 2.23 8.16 16.05
N ARG A 18 2.29 6.83 15.96
CA ARG A 18 3.42 6.10 15.35
C ARG A 18 3.30 5.94 13.83
N TYR A 19 2.08 5.91 13.31
CA TYR A 19 1.79 5.72 11.90
C TYR A 19 1.07 6.93 11.34
N GLU A 20 1.28 7.18 10.05
CA GLU A 20 0.49 8.16 9.31
C GLU A 20 -0.59 7.45 8.51
N PHE A 21 -1.81 7.95 8.57
CA PHE A 21 -2.98 7.32 7.96
C PHE A 21 -3.51 8.19 6.82
N ALA A 22 -3.92 7.53 5.74
CA ALA A 22 -4.74 8.14 4.70
C ALA A 22 -5.83 7.16 4.30
N GLU A 23 -7.02 7.64 4.02
CA GLU A 23 -8.11 6.76 3.56
C GLU A 23 -9.09 7.50 2.67
N VAL A 24 -9.91 6.71 1.98
CA VAL A 24 -11.11 7.19 1.29
C VAL A 24 -12.31 6.34 1.70
N ARG A 25 -13.51 6.95 1.68
CA ARG A 25 -14.79 6.26 1.92
C ARG A 25 -14.91 5.61 3.31
N ASN A 26 -14.34 6.24 4.33
CA ASN A 26 -14.35 5.77 5.72
C ASN A 26 -13.83 4.33 5.85
N ALA A 27 -12.72 4.03 5.17
CA ALA A 27 -12.18 2.67 5.08
C ALA A 27 -11.88 2.07 6.45
N ALA A 28 -11.30 2.82 7.39
CA ALA A 28 -11.00 2.32 8.73
C ALA A 28 -12.26 1.96 9.53
N ALA A 29 -13.29 2.83 9.52
CA ALA A 29 -14.56 2.51 10.18
C ALA A 29 -15.30 1.35 9.48
N THR A 30 -15.19 1.24 8.16
CA THR A 30 -15.73 0.10 7.41
C THR A 30 -15.04 -1.19 7.83
N LEU A 31 -13.71 -1.21 7.85
CA LEU A 31 -12.90 -2.34 8.31
C LEU A 31 -13.30 -2.79 9.72
N GLN A 32 -13.36 -1.85 10.67
CA GLN A 32 -13.75 -2.16 12.05
C GLN A 32 -15.19 -2.71 12.14
N GLY A 33 -16.14 -2.09 11.41
CA GLY A 33 -17.55 -2.42 11.50
C GLY A 33 -17.93 -3.73 10.81
N THR A 34 -17.36 -4.00 9.63
CA THR A 34 -17.72 -5.17 8.83
C THR A 34 -16.81 -6.38 9.06
N ASN A 35 -15.54 -6.15 9.44
CA ASN A 35 -14.53 -7.19 9.61
C ASN A 35 -13.74 -7.00 10.93
N PRO A 36 -14.39 -7.09 12.11
CA PRO A 36 -13.77 -6.77 13.40
C PRO A 36 -12.57 -7.66 13.77
N GLU A 37 -12.56 -8.93 13.36
CA GLU A 37 -11.41 -9.84 13.56
C GLU A 37 -10.19 -9.36 12.75
N ALA A 38 -10.38 -9.05 11.46
CA ALA A 38 -9.32 -8.53 10.61
C ALA A 38 -8.80 -7.19 11.13
N PHE A 39 -9.69 -6.31 11.60
CA PHE A 39 -9.32 -5.06 12.24
C PHE A 39 -8.45 -5.29 13.48
N ALA A 40 -8.85 -6.20 14.38
CA ALA A 40 -8.07 -6.54 15.56
C ALA A 40 -6.67 -7.07 15.19
N HIS A 41 -6.56 -7.91 14.16
CA HIS A 41 -5.27 -8.38 13.65
C HIS A 41 -4.40 -7.23 13.14
N VAL A 42 -4.96 -6.27 12.40
CA VAL A 42 -4.21 -5.08 11.95
C VAL A 42 -3.70 -4.28 13.15
N VAL A 43 -4.55 -4.02 14.15
CA VAL A 43 -4.15 -3.33 15.38
C VAL A 43 -3.03 -4.08 16.11
N ASP A 44 -3.15 -5.39 16.29
CA ASP A 44 -2.15 -6.20 16.98
C ASP A 44 -0.80 -6.21 16.26
N VAL A 45 -0.82 -6.37 14.93
CA VAL A 45 0.40 -6.38 14.11
C VAL A 45 1.09 -5.01 14.17
N LEU A 46 0.35 -3.91 14.00
CA LEU A 46 0.90 -2.55 14.09
C LEU A 46 1.37 -2.21 15.51
N THR A 47 0.70 -2.74 16.53
CA THR A 47 1.11 -2.59 17.93
C THR A 47 2.46 -3.24 18.17
N GLY A 48 2.62 -4.50 17.74
CA GLY A 48 3.83 -5.29 17.90
C GLY A 48 4.98 -4.92 16.96
N PHE A 49 4.71 -4.23 15.85
CA PHE A 49 5.74 -3.86 14.88
C PHE A 49 6.73 -2.85 15.44
N LYS A 50 8.01 -3.09 15.14
CA LYS A 50 9.14 -2.26 15.55
C LYS A 50 10.12 -2.17 14.39
N LEU A 51 10.58 -0.97 14.13
CA LEU A 51 11.63 -0.71 13.17
C LEU A 51 12.96 -0.72 13.93
N SER A 52 13.91 -1.54 13.48
CA SER A 52 15.27 -1.61 14.04
C SER A 52 16.28 -0.81 13.22
N LEU A 53 17.49 -0.60 13.75
CA LEU A 53 18.58 0.01 13.01
C LEU A 53 18.90 -0.78 11.74
N ALA A 54 18.99 -2.11 11.86
CA ALA A 54 19.26 -3.01 10.75
C ALA A 54 18.20 -2.90 9.64
N ASN A 55 16.92 -2.82 10.01
CA ASN A 55 15.82 -2.66 9.05
C ASN A 55 15.97 -1.41 8.18
N LEU A 56 16.59 -0.35 8.70
CA LEU A 56 16.76 0.92 8.00
C LEU A 56 18.11 1.08 7.30
N THR A 57 19.19 0.52 7.86
CA THR A 57 20.56 0.76 7.37
C THR A 57 21.10 -0.31 6.43
N ASP A 58 20.60 -1.54 6.57
CA ASP A 58 21.19 -2.68 5.88
C ASP A 58 20.72 -2.74 4.42
N ALA A 59 21.52 -3.36 3.54
CA ALA A 59 21.24 -3.36 2.11
C ALA A 59 20.05 -4.27 1.75
N GLY A 60 19.03 -3.70 1.11
CA GLY A 60 17.78 -4.39 0.76
C GLY A 60 17.95 -5.60 -0.16
N GLY A 61 17.67 -6.78 0.39
CA GLY A 61 17.25 -7.94 -0.39
C GLY A 61 15.82 -7.74 -0.92
N SER A 62 15.52 -8.33 -2.07
CA SER A 62 14.19 -8.32 -2.70
C SER A 62 13.15 -8.95 -1.75
N LYS A 63 12.15 -8.15 -1.35
CA LYS A 63 11.41 -8.22 -0.06
C LYS A 63 12.36 -7.96 1.12
N SER A 64 12.48 -6.68 1.50
CA SER A 64 13.14 -6.29 2.75
C SER A 64 12.54 -7.09 3.89
N ASP A 65 13.35 -7.51 4.87
CA ASP A 65 12.91 -8.32 6.02
C ASP A 65 11.60 -7.79 6.62
N ILE A 66 11.43 -6.46 6.68
CA ILE A 66 10.19 -5.78 7.12
C ILE A 66 8.92 -6.29 6.43
N ALA A 67 8.90 -6.35 5.10
CA ALA A 67 7.69 -6.74 4.35
C ALA A 67 7.38 -8.22 4.57
N ARG A 68 8.42 -9.07 4.58
CA ARG A 68 8.30 -10.50 4.87
C ARG A 68 7.80 -10.73 6.29
N ASP A 69 8.32 -10.01 7.26
CA ASP A 69 8.01 -10.21 8.68
C ASP A 69 6.58 -9.70 8.99
N LEU A 70 6.15 -8.60 8.37
CA LEU A 70 4.75 -8.13 8.42
C LEU A 70 3.81 -9.14 7.73
N ASP A 71 4.14 -9.61 6.53
CA ASP A 71 3.38 -10.66 5.84
C ASP A 71 3.23 -11.89 6.75
N ALA A 72 4.34 -12.37 7.33
CA ALA A 72 4.36 -13.52 8.23
C ALA A 72 3.46 -13.30 9.45
N ALA A 73 3.50 -12.11 10.07
CA ALA A 73 2.65 -11.77 11.21
C ALA A 73 1.15 -11.85 10.86
N PHE A 74 0.76 -11.46 9.64
CA PHE A 74 -0.60 -11.67 9.14
C PHE A 74 -0.87 -13.15 8.84
N ARG A 75 0.08 -13.88 8.22
CA ARG A 75 -0.10 -15.31 7.89
C ARG A 75 -0.35 -16.16 9.13
N GLU A 76 0.38 -15.91 10.20
CA GLU A 76 0.23 -16.59 11.49
C GLU A 76 -1.17 -16.38 12.08
N ARG A 77 -1.83 -15.27 11.76
CA ARG A 77 -3.20 -14.91 12.14
C ARG A 77 -4.26 -15.37 11.13
N GLY A 78 -3.92 -16.28 10.23
CA GLY A 78 -4.88 -16.91 9.31
C GLY A 78 -5.06 -16.20 7.95
N TRP A 79 -4.37 -15.09 7.69
CA TRP A 79 -4.45 -14.41 6.40
C TRP A 79 -3.76 -15.22 5.29
N ARG A 80 -4.33 -15.26 4.07
CA ARG A 80 -3.82 -16.10 2.96
C ARG A 80 -3.71 -15.33 1.65
N GLU A 81 -2.76 -15.76 0.80
CA GLU A 81 -2.59 -15.22 -0.54
C GLU A 81 -3.78 -15.65 -1.38
N ALA A 82 -4.36 -14.71 -2.10
CA ALA A 82 -5.52 -14.98 -2.95
C ALA A 82 -5.35 -14.30 -4.30
N GLY A 83 -5.63 -15.05 -5.37
CA GLY A 83 -5.79 -14.53 -6.72
C GLY A 83 -7.24 -14.64 -7.16
N HIS A 84 -7.62 -13.88 -8.19
CA HIS A 84 -8.95 -13.96 -8.77
C HIS A 84 -8.89 -14.14 -10.28
N LYS A 85 -9.92 -14.78 -10.85
CA LYS A 85 -10.11 -14.91 -12.29
C LYS A 85 -11.53 -14.50 -12.61
N SER A 86 -11.70 -13.58 -13.56
CA SER A 86 -13.00 -13.13 -14.00
C SER A 86 -13.33 -13.72 -15.38
N VAL A 87 -14.61 -14.05 -15.59
CA VAL A 87 -15.15 -14.44 -16.89
C VAL A 87 -16.43 -13.66 -17.11
N THR A 88 -16.42 -12.78 -18.10
CA THR A 88 -17.58 -11.99 -18.50
C THR A 88 -18.25 -12.67 -19.70
N ARG A 89 -19.55 -12.98 -19.54
CA ARG A 89 -20.40 -13.44 -20.63
C ARG A 89 -21.27 -12.28 -21.11
N PHE A 90 -21.12 -11.90 -22.37
CA PHE A 90 -22.01 -10.96 -23.04
C PHE A 90 -23.00 -11.74 -23.91
N THR A 91 -24.28 -11.67 -23.57
CA THR A 91 -25.36 -12.28 -24.35
C THR A 91 -26.14 -11.18 -25.04
N PHE A 92 -26.05 -11.12 -26.36
CA PHE A 92 -26.78 -10.17 -27.20
C PHE A 92 -27.97 -10.87 -27.85
N THR A 93 -29.18 -10.40 -27.56
CA THR A 93 -30.41 -10.98 -28.13
C THR A 93 -31.09 -9.96 -29.04
N ARG A 94 -31.17 -10.27 -30.32
CA ARG A 94 -31.97 -9.53 -31.29
C ARG A 94 -33.36 -10.14 -31.38
N GLN A 95 -34.37 -9.34 -31.04
CA GLN A 95 -35.76 -9.75 -31.15
C GLN A 95 -36.19 -9.80 -32.61
N PRO A 96 -37.05 -10.76 -33.00
CA PRO A 96 -37.51 -10.89 -34.37
C PRO A 96 -38.48 -9.75 -34.75
N TYR A 97 -38.36 -9.22 -35.97
CA TYR A 97 -39.35 -8.34 -36.56
C TYR A 97 -40.42 -9.15 -37.32
N ARG A 98 -41.51 -9.50 -36.63
CA ARG A 98 -42.59 -10.35 -37.17
C ARG A 98 -43.14 -9.93 -38.54
N PRO A 99 -43.35 -8.64 -38.85
CA PRO A 99 -43.84 -8.24 -40.18
C PRO A 99 -42.89 -8.57 -41.34
N ALA A 100 -41.60 -8.78 -41.08
CA ALA A 100 -40.65 -9.28 -42.08
C ALA A 100 -40.57 -10.82 -42.14
N GLY A 101 -41.42 -11.54 -41.41
CA GLY A 101 -41.44 -13.00 -41.36
C GLY A 101 -40.46 -13.63 -40.35
N GLU A 102 -39.73 -12.82 -39.58
CA GLU A 102 -38.86 -13.30 -38.51
C GLU A 102 -39.69 -13.78 -37.32
N THR A 103 -39.40 -14.98 -36.79
CA THR A 103 -40.22 -15.61 -35.74
C THR A 103 -39.44 -16.03 -34.50
N LYS A 104 -38.10 -16.04 -34.56
CA LYS A 104 -37.24 -16.46 -33.45
C LYS A 104 -36.19 -15.40 -33.15
N PRO A 105 -35.87 -15.14 -31.88
CA PRO A 105 -34.74 -14.31 -31.52
C PRO A 105 -33.43 -14.90 -32.03
N VAL A 106 -32.51 -14.04 -32.44
CA VAL A 106 -31.12 -14.40 -32.71
C VAL A 106 -30.31 -14.06 -31.47
N VAL A 107 -29.63 -15.05 -30.91
CA VAL A 107 -28.79 -14.90 -29.71
C VAL A 107 -27.34 -15.09 -30.11
N GLU A 108 -26.52 -14.11 -29.78
CA GLU A 108 -25.07 -14.16 -29.93
C GLU A 108 -24.43 -14.08 -28.55
N GLU A 109 -23.46 -14.94 -28.28
CA GLU A 109 -22.74 -14.96 -27.01
C GLU A 109 -21.24 -14.74 -27.25
N VAL A 110 -20.65 -13.87 -26.45
CA VAL A 110 -19.20 -13.68 -26.42
C VAL A 110 -18.70 -13.81 -24.99
N LEU A 111 -17.63 -14.59 -24.82
CA LEU A 111 -16.97 -14.83 -23.54
C LEU A 111 -15.61 -14.15 -23.56
N PHE A 112 -15.32 -13.36 -22.53
CA PHE A 112 -14.01 -12.76 -22.29
C PHE A 112 -13.55 -13.14 -20.88
N GLY A 113 -12.28 -13.47 -20.72
CA GLY A 113 -11.71 -13.77 -19.42
C GLY A 113 -10.52 -12.86 -19.11
N SER A 114 -10.34 -12.53 -17.83
CA SER A 114 -9.13 -11.89 -17.33
C SER A 114 -8.65 -12.58 -16.06
N GLU A 115 -7.35 -12.56 -15.85
CA GLU A 115 -6.73 -12.99 -14.60
C GLU A 115 -6.32 -11.76 -13.81
N GLY A 116 -6.72 -11.74 -12.54
CA GLY A 116 -6.37 -10.68 -11.60
C GLY A 116 -5.01 -10.89 -10.97
N HIS A 117 -4.51 -9.84 -10.34
CA HIS A 117 -3.30 -9.95 -9.54
C HIS A 117 -3.60 -10.58 -8.18
N LYS A 118 -2.58 -11.23 -7.63
CA LYS A 118 -2.67 -11.78 -6.28
C LYS A 118 -2.59 -10.64 -5.27
N VAL A 119 -3.43 -10.73 -4.26
CA VAL A 119 -3.31 -9.97 -3.02
C VAL A 119 -2.50 -10.83 -2.06
N ASP A 120 -1.52 -10.23 -1.40
CA ASP A 120 -0.69 -10.93 -0.44
C ASP A 120 -1.59 -11.39 0.72
N ASN A 121 -2.26 -10.52 1.48
CA ASN A 121 -2.99 -10.95 2.68
C ASN A 121 -4.51 -10.77 2.51
N VAL A 122 -5.26 -11.87 2.52
CA VAL A 122 -6.74 -11.86 2.56
C VAL A 122 -7.26 -12.60 3.78
N LEU A 123 -8.20 -11.98 4.50
CA LEU A 123 -8.97 -12.58 5.59
C LEU A 123 -10.41 -12.06 5.53
N GLY A 124 -11.38 -12.98 5.51
CA GLY A 124 -12.79 -12.61 5.36
C GLY A 124 -13.01 -11.80 4.09
N ARG A 125 -13.52 -10.56 4.24
CA ARG A 125 -13.79 -9.63 3.14
C ARG A 125 -12.79 -8.47 3.13
N VAL A 126 -11.56 -8.70 3.58
CA VAL A 126 -10.48 -7.70 3.62
C VAL A 126 -9.32 -8.17 2.76
N ALA A 127 -8.84 -7.29 1.89
CA ALA A 127 -7.60 -7.46 1.15
C ALA A 127 -6.53 -6.49 1.69
N LEU A 128 -5.32 -6.98 1.94
CA LEU A 128 -4.22 -6.22 2.53
C LEU A 128 -2.91 -6.53 1.81
N ASP A 129 -2.22 -5.49 1.33
CA ASP A 129 -0.88 -5.61 0.76
C ASP A 129 0.15 -4.83 1.61
N VAL A 130 1.35 -5.39 1.73
CA VAL A 130 2.48 -4.78 2.46
C VAL A 130 3.54 -4.32 1.47
N GLU A 131 3.79 -3.01 1.45
CA GLU A 131 4.57 -2.34 0.43
C GLU A 131 5.69 -1.48 1.03
N TRP A 132 6.87 -2.06 1.28
CA TRP A 132 8.01 -1.32 1.86
C TRP A 132 8.93 -0.67 0.82
N ASN A 133 9.19 -1.34 -0.31
CA ASN A 133 10.10 -0.88 -1.37
C ASN A 133 9.73 -1.47 -2.75
N ALA A 134 8.46 -1.82 -2.97
CA ALA A 134 8.06 -2.27 -4.30
C ALA A 134 8.12 -1.12 -5.31
N LYS A 135 8.12 -1.48 -6.59
CA LYS A 135 8.12 -0.53 -7.69
C LYS A 135 6.78 0.22 -7.72
N ASP A 136 6.82 1.54 -7.90
CA ASP A 136 5.61 2.39 -7.93
C ASP A 136 4.57 1.93 -8.97
N GLY A 137 5.00 1.36 -10.11
CA GLY A 137 4.08 0.79 -11.10
C GLY A 137 3.23 -0.39 -10.61
N ASN A 138 3.56 -1.00 -9.47
CA ASN A 138 2.71 -2.00 -8.83
C ASN A 138 1.46 -1.35 -8.21
N LEU A 139 1.56 -0.09 -7.78
CA LEU A 139 0.51 0.55 -7.00
C LEU A 139 -0.79 0.76 -7.79
N ASP A 140 -0.69 1.15 -9.06
CA ASP A 140 -1.86 1.30 -9.95
C ASP A 140 -2.57 -0.05 -10.15
N ARG A 141 -1.79 -1.13 -10.20
CA ARG A 141 -2.28 -2.49 -10.34
C ARG A 141 -2.95 -2.98 -9.07
N ASP A 142 -2.39 -2.70 -7.89
CA ASP A 142 -2.94 -3.12 -6.61
C ASP A 142 -4.25 -2.35 -6.32
N MET A 143 -4.31 -1.05 -6.65
CA MET A 143 -5.54 -0.25 -6.60
C MET A 143 -6.62 -0.77 -7.56
N ALA A 144 -6.25 -1.10 -8.80
CA ALA A 144 -7.18 -1.72 -9.75
C ALA A 144 -7.67 -3.08 -9.27
N ASN A 145 -6.82 -3.85 -8.58
CA ASN A 145 -7.18 -5.14 -8.00
C ASN A 145 -8.22 -4.97 -6.89
N PHE A 146 -8.00 -4.06 -5.94
CA PHE A 146 -8.99 -3.77 -4.89
C PHE A 146 -10.31 -3.27 -5.45
N ARG A 147 -10.27 -2.42 -6.49
CA ARG A 147 -11.46 -1.98 -7.19
C ARG A 147 -12.25 -3.17 -7.76
N ALA A 148 -11.60 -4.04 -8.51
CA ALA A 148 -12.25 -5.19 -9.14
C ALA A 148 -12.85 -6.15 -8.11
N LEU A 149 -12.10 -6.45 -7.03
CA LEU A 149 -12.57 -7.32 -5.94
C LEU A 149 -13.77 -6.72 -5.21
N HIS A 150 -13.78 -5.40 -4.98
CA HIS A 150 -14.89 -4.72 -4.32
C HIS A 150 -16.13 -4.62 -5.24
N GLU A 151 -15.95 -4.29 -6.53
CA GLU A 151 -17.05 -4.27 -7.52
C GLU A 151 -17.70 -5.66 -7.68
N ALA A 152 -16.92 -6.73 -7.55
CA ALA A 152 -17.41 -8.11 -7.51
C ALA A 152 -18.01 -8.54 -6.16
N ALA A 153 -18.09 -7.61 -5.19
CA ALA A 153 -18.53 -7.86 -3.82
C ALA A 153 -17.73 -8.96 -3.09
N ILE A 154 -16.46 -9.15 -3.42
CA ILE A 154 -15.56 -10.11 -2.76
C ILE A 154 -14.96 -9.52 -1.48
N ILE A 155 -14.56 -8.24 -1.53
CA ILE A 155 -14.03 -7.50 -0.38
C ILE A 155 -14.90 -6.28 -0.07
N ASP A 156 -14.86 -5.83 1.19
CA ASP A 156 -15.47 -4.59 1.66
C ASP A 156 -14.45 -3.45 1.74
N VAL A 157 -13.16 -3.77 1.91
CA VAL A 157 -12.09 -2.79 2.11
C VAL A 157 -10.74 -3.34 1.64
N GLY A 158 -9.96 -2.47 0.98
CA GLY A 158 -8.54 -2.68 0.69
C GLY A 158 -7.65 -1.95 1.71
N VAL A 159 -6.56 -2.58 2.13
CA VAL A 159 -5.60 -2.01 3.07
C VAL A 159 -4.20 -2.05 2.46
N ILE A 160 -3.45 -0.96 2.56
CA ILE A 160 -2.04 -0.91 2.15
C ILE A 160 -1.21 -0.47 3.35
N ILE A 161 -0.28 -1.31 3.78
CA ILE A 161 0.74 -0.94 4.75
C ILE A 161 1.99 -0.57 3.99
N THR A 162 2.47 0.66 4.12
CA THR A 162 3.66 1.14 3.41
C THR A 162 4.55 1.96 4.33
N ARG A 163 5.52 2.67 3.77
CA ARG A 163 6.35 3.65 4.48
C ARG A 163 6.02 5.07 4.08
N HIS A 164 6.24 6.00 5.00
CA HIS A 164 6.33 7.42 4.68
C HIS A 164 7.74 7.72 4.15
N GLN A 165 7.85 8.24 2.92
CA GLN A 165 9.12 8.39 2.21
C GLN A 165 10.09 9.28 2.99
N GLU A 166 9.72 10.53 3.26
CA GLU A 166 10.67 11.49 3.85
C GLU A 166 11.03 11.17 5.31
N ARG A 167 10.06 10.72 6.10
CA ARG A 167 10.27 10.34 7.51
C ARG A 167 11.16 9.10 7.66
N THR A 168 10.94 8.05 6.85
CA THR A 168 11.78 6.85 6.91
C THR A 168 13.16 7.08 6.31
N LYS A 169 13.27 7.89 5.24
CA LYS A 169 14.55 8.36 4.69
C LYS A 169 15.34 9.14 5.73
N TYR A 170 14.69 10.04 6.47
CA TYR A 170 15.31 10.72 7.59
C TYR A 170 15.88 9.74 8.62
N ALA A 171 15.04 8.85 9.13
CA ALA A 171 15.43 7.87 10.15
C ALA A 171 16.64 7.05 9.68
N ALA A 172 16.56 6.49 8.47
CA ALA A 172 17.62 5.64 7.93
C ALA A 172 18.96 6.37 7.80
N ASN A 173 18.95 7.57 7.23
CA ASN A 173 20.19 8.31 6.99
C ASN A 173 20.76 8.90 8.29
N ARG A 174 19.91 9.35 9.22
CA ARG A 174 20.36 9.89 10.50
C ARG A 174 20.91 8.80 11.42
N LEU A 175 20.26 7.66 11.49
CA LEU A 175 20.76 6.51 12.24
C LEU A 175 22.07 5.98 11.65
N ALA A 176 22.19 5.91 10.33
CA ALA A 176 23.45 5.53 9.68
C ALA A 176 24.62 6.47 10.04
N GLU A 177 24.37 7.77 10.22
CA GLU A 177 25.38 8.71 10.72
C GLU A 177 25.75 8.43 12.19
N LEU A 178 24.74 8.36 13.06
CA LEU A 178 24.91 8.16 14.50
C LEU A 178 25.60 6.84 14.83
N SER A 179 25.31 5.79 14.05
CA SER A 179 25.88 4.45 14.23
C SER A 179 27.14 4.21 13.40
N GLN A 180 27.69 5.22 12.72
CA GLN A 180 28.85 5.10 11.82
C GLN A 180 28.69 4.03 10.72
N ARG A 181 27.46 3.82 10.23
CA ARG A 181 27.08 2.86 9.16
C ARG A 181 26.85 3.52 7.80
N ILE A 182 27.46 4.68 7.55
CA ILE A 182 27.31 5.39 6.28
C ILE A 182 27.84 4.51 5.13
N ARG A 183 26.98 4.25 4.15
CA ARG A 183 27.32 3.49 2.95
C ARG A 183 27.82 4.39 1.85
N LYS A 184 28.80 3.90 1.08
CA LYS A 184 29.33 4.57 -0.10
C LYS A 184 29.22 3.66 -1.32
N ASP A 185 29.02 4.26 -2.49
CA ASP A 185 29.03 3.57 -3.77
C ASP A 185 30.48 3.24 -4.21
N PRO A 186 30.68 2.50 -5.32
CA PRO A 186 32.02 2.22 -5.83
C PRO A 186 32.86 3.45 -6.19
N LYS A 187 32.24 4.63 -6.34
CA LYS A 187 32.90 5.92 -6.61
C LYS A 187 33.23 6.69 -5.33
N GLY A 188 32.93 6.13 -4.16
CA GLY A 188 33.14 6.76 -2.85
C GLY A 188 32.08 7.79 -2.46
N GLN A 189 31.00 7.93 -3.23
CA GLN A 189 29.90 8.84 -2.94
C GLN A 189 28.94 8.21 -1.92
N ARG A 190 28.37 9.02 -1.03
CA ARG A 190 27.41 8.55 -0.02
C ARG A 190 26.15 8.01 -0.71
N ILE A 191 25.74 6.80 -0.32
CA ILE A 191 24.45 6.24 -0.73
C ILE A 191 23.37 6.82 0.18
N ILE A 192 22.34 7.41 -0.42
CA ILE A 192 21.16 7.88 0.29
C ILE A 192 20.23 6.70 0.53
N LEU A 193 20.11 6.29 1.79
CA LEU A 193 19.22 5.19 2.17
C LEU A 193 17.77 5.61 1.95
N LEU A 194 16.96 4.71 1.38
CA LEU A 194 15.57 4.97 1.03
C LEU A 194 15.37 6.24 0.19
N GLY A 195 16.40 6.68 -0.57
CA GLY A 195 16.35 7.91 -1.36
C GLY A 195 15.62 7.79 -2.70
N THR A 196 15.19 6.59 -3.09
CA THR A 196 14.59 6.35 -4.40
C THR A 196 13.11 6.72 -4.43
N SER A 197 12.75 7.66 -5.31
CA SER A 197 11.37 8.13 -5.49
C SER A 197 10.49 7.23 -6.37
N THR A 198 11.03 6.15 -6.94
CA THR A 198 10.30 5.19 -7.80
C THR A 198 9.75 3.96 -7.05
N THR A 199 9.65 4.06 -5.73
CA THR A 199 9.08 3.00 -4.88
C THR A 199 7.74 3.41 -4.29
N THR A 200 6.87 2.44 -4.01
CA THR A 200 5.60 2.65 -3.31
C THR A 200 5.86 3.26 -1.92
N ASN A 201 5.16 4.35 -1.61
CA ASN A 201 5.17 5.05 -0.33
C ASN A 201 3.89 5.89 -0.21
N LEU A 202 3.68 6.51 0.95
CA LEU A 202 2.50 7.36 1.21
C LEU A 202 2.37 8.49 0.18
N GLU A 203 3.46 9.19 -0.13
CA GLU A 203 3.48 10.34 -1.02
C GLU A 203 3.07 9.97 -2.46
N LYS A 204 3.30 8.72 -2.88
CA LYS A 204 2.82 8.16 -4.16
C LYS A 204 1.38 7.63 -4.11
N LEU A 205 0.91 7.25 -2.93
CA LEU A 205 -0.47 6.76 -2.70
C LEU A 205 -1.48 7.90 -2.65
N LEU A 206 -1.16 9.00 -1.98
CA LEU A 206 -2.06 10.15 -1.83
C LEU A 206 -2.68 10.63 -3.15
N PRO A 207 -1.91 10.95 -4.21
CA PRO A 207 -2.51 11.42 -5.47
C PRO A 207 -3.39 10.37 -6.16
N ARG A 208 -3.18 9.07 -5.90
CA ARG A 208 -3.99 7.97 -6.46
C ARG A 208 -5.30 7.79 -5.71
N LEU A 209 -5.27 7.93 -4.39
CA LEU A 209 -6.47 8.01 -3.56
C LEU A 209 -7.32 9.22 -3.96
N GLU A 210 -6.69 10.38 -4.10
CA GLU A 210 -7.35 11.64 -4.48
C GLU A 210 -7.90 11.59 -5.91
N ARG A 211 -7.17 11.00 -6.87
CA ARG A 211 -7.67 10.79 -8.24
C ARG A 211 -8.82 9.78 -8.28
N GLY A 212 -8.86 8.87 -7.31
CA GLY A 212 -9.91 7.88 -7.13
C GLY A 212 -9.66 6.57 -7.89
N ASP A 213 -8.40 6.15 -7.97
CA ASP A 213 -7.99 4.95 -8.71
C ASP A 213 -8.62 3.66 -8.17
N GLY A 214 -8.95 3.64 -6.87
CA GLY A 214 -9.69 2.54 -6.23
C GLY A 214 -11.19 2.50 -6.58
N GLY A 215 -11.69 3.45 -7.37
CA GLY A 215 -13.09 3.55 -7.76
C GLY A 215 -14.04 3.62 -6.56
N GLY A 216 -14.93 2.64 -6.46
CA GLY A 216 -15.90 2.51 -5.37
C GLY A 216 -15.34 1.89 -4.08
N CYS A 217 -14.15 1.30 -4.11
CA CYS A 217 -13.58 0.55 -2.99
C CYS A 217 -13.12 1.51 -1.86
N PRO A 218 -13.54 1.30 -0.60
CA PRO A 218 -12.88 1.89 0.55
C PRO A 218 -11.43 1.40 0.64
N VAL A 219 -10.48 2.34 0.70
CA VAL A 219 -9.05 2.03 0.81
C VAL A 219 -8.46 2.73 2.03
N LEU A 220 -7.77 1.96 2.87
CA LEU A 220 -7.03 2.41 4.03
C LEU A 220 -5.53 2.27 3.77
N VAL A 221 -4.79 3.37 3.89
CA VAL A 221 -3.33 3.39 3.83
C VAL A 221 -2.78 3.65 5.23
N ILE A 222 -1.80 2.85 5.63
CA ILE A 222 -1.12 2.93 6.92
C ILE A 222 0.38 3.03 6.62
N ALA A 223 0.96 4.20 6.87
CA ALA A 223 2.35 4.49 6.57
C ALA A 223 3.21 4.43 7.83
N ILE A 224 4.20 3.54 7.81
CA ILE A 224 5.26 3.44 8.82
C ILE A 224 6.10 4.71 8.78
N THR A 225 6.26 5.34 9.94
CA THR A 225 7.07 6.57 10.11
C THR A 225 8.35 6.29 10.90
N GLU A 226 9.14 7.32 11.15
CA GLU A 226 10.30 7.24 12.03
C GLU A 226 9.93 6.90 13.48
N LEU A 227 8.70 7.20 13.92
CA LEU A 227 8.22 6.92 15.27
C LEU A 227 7.94 5.43 15.52
N CYS A 228 8.02 4.60 14.47
CA CYS A 228 8.06 3.15 14.61
C CYS A 228 9.45 2.62 14.99
N TYR A 229 10.48 3.46 14.97
CA TYR A 229 11.82 3.12 15.45
C TYR A 229 11.80 2.92 16.96
N GLN A 230 12.23 1.74 17.41
CA GLN A 230 12.37 1.42 18.82
C GLN A 230 13.78 0.89 19.06
N PRO A 231 14.73 1.75 19.51
CA PRO A 231 16.11 1.36 19.68
C PRO A 231 16.23 0.28 20.76
N SER A 232 17.11 -0.69 20.51
CA SER A 232 17.63 -1.52 21.59
C SER A 232 18.61 -0.72 22.45
N PHE A 233 19.01 -1.24 23.61
CA PHE A 233 19.92 -0.53 24.53
C PHE A 233 21.25 -0.10 23.89
N GLU A 234 21.71 -0.81 22.87
CA GLU A 234 22.97 -0.54 22.17
C GLU A 234 22.80 0.38 20.95
N GLU A 235 21.56 0.68 20.56
CA GLU A 235 21.27 1.50 19.39
C GLU A 235 21.08 2.98 19.75
N PRO A 236 21.46 3.91 18.86
CA PRO A 236 21.34 5.33 19.15
C PRO A 236 19.88 5.79 19.12
N GLU A 237 19.54 6.71 20.01
CA GLU A 237 18.25 7.41 19.96
C GLU A 237 18.14 8.25 18.67
N LEU A 238 16.95 8.23 18.06
CA LEU A 238 16.67 9.03 16.87
C LEU A 238 16.20 10.43 17.28
N PRO A 239 16.88 11.52 16.86
CA PRO A 239 16.38 12.86 17.11
C PRO A 239 15.01 13.09 16.44
N PRO A 240 14.20 14.04 16.92
CA PRO A 240 12.91 14.34 16.31
C PRO A 240 13.04 14.72 14.83
N TYR A 241 12.12 14.25 14.01
CA TYR A 241 12.03 14.65 12.61
C TYR A 241 11.70 16.15 12.50
N GLY A 242 12.62 16.91 11.90
CA GLY A 242 12.52 18.36 11.74
C GLY A 242 12.06 18.83 10.36
N GLY A 243 11.61 17.91 9.50
CA GLY A 243 11.30 18.18 8.09
C GLY A 243 12.29 17.52 7.12
N PRO A 244 12.12 17.75 5.80
CA PRO A 244 12.97 17.13 4.78
C PRO A 244 14.45 17.41 5.03
N ILE A 245 15.28 16.36 4.89
CA ILE A 245 16.72 16.50 5.06
C ILE A 245 17.42 16.71 3.73
N GLU A 246 18.22 17.78 3.64
CA GLU A 246 19.21 17.94 2.58
C GLU A 246 20.42 17.08 2.91
N ILE A 247 20.63 16.01 2.13
CA ILE A 247 21.84 15.21 2.26
C ILE A 247 22.84 15.69 1.22
N GLN A 248 23.91 16.33 1.67
CA GLN A 248 24.99 16.80 0.81
C GLN A 248 25.51 15.66 -0.07
N GLY A 249 25.49 15.86 -1.39
CA GLY A 249 25.93 14.88 -2.40
C GLY A 249 24.81 14.03 -3.01
N ALA A 250 23.54 14.30 -2.73
CA ALA A 250 22.42 13.69 -3.46
C ALA A 250 22.41 14.15 -4.94
N PRO A 251 22.21 13.26 -5.93
CA PRO A 251 21.93 13.69 -7.30
C PRO A 251 20.62 14.49 -7.31
N GLN A 252 20.63 15.65 -7.98
CA GLN A 252 19.40 16.41 -8.22
C GLN A 252 18.41 15.52 -9.00
N GLU A 253 17.17 15.45 -8.53
CA GLU A 253 16.12 14.74 -9.26
C GLU A 253 15.89 15.41 -10.61
N PRO A 254 15.67 14.63 -11.69
CA PRO A 254 15.16 15.22 -12.91
C PRO A 254 13.75 15.74 -12.64
N GLU A 255 13.52 17.04 -12.89
CA GLU A 255 12.20 17.64 -12.85
C GLU A 255 11.24 16.80 -13.71
N ALA A 256 10.06 16.48 -13.16
CA ALA A 256 9.00 15.84 -13.92
C ALA A 256 8.69 16.72 -15.15
N PRO A 257 8.53 16.13 -16.35
CA PRO A 257 8.22 16.92 -17.53
C PRO A 257 6.91 17.67 -17.29
N GLU A 258 6.96 19.00 -17.40
CA GLU A 258 5.78 19.85 -17.37
C GLU A 258 4.79 19.33 -18.42
N THR A 259 3.63 18.86 -17.95
CA THR A 259 2.48 18.62 -18.80
C THR A 259 2.04 19.96 -19.39
N GLN A 260 2.45 20.21 -20.64
CA GLN A 260 1.88 21.29 -21.44
C GLN A 260 0.41 20.97 -21.72
N ALA A 261 -0.44 21.93 -21.35
CA ALA A 261 -1.89 21.91 -21.52
C ALA A 261 -2.32 21.99 -23.00
#